data_AF-A0A1Y5XVP5-F1
#
_entry.id   AF-A0A1Y5XVP5-F1
#
_cell.length_a   1.000
_cell.length_b   1.000
_cell.length_c   1.000
_cell.angle_alpha   90.00
_cell.angle_beta   90.00
_cell.angle_gamma   90.00
#
_symmetry.space_group_name_H-M   'P 1'
#
loop_
_entity.id
_entity.type
_entity.pdbx_description
1 polymer ?
#
loop_
_entity_poly.entity_id
_entity_poly.type
_entity_poly.pdbx_seq_one_letter_code
_entity_poly.pdbx_strand_id
1 'polypeptide(L)'
;MITFSNIDGTPVYYWRSNRPNTTPRNWQCTQEFYDRLVLWIRDLRSLSSAYGSVSYVVSAGFYVNKPGEHGAGTAADIDHIQWSSGTVCTPLDRHHASTNVALRRRYLALDAVTRRRFRYVLDGWYNADHADHIHADFGGLPIRLVTGSQSDTKFIQAACNNFRNSGLAVDGAWGPLTQSAYNSMKSALGVSGDPTSAATAYQQMLTGIAQHGFANTPI
;
A
#
# COMPACT_ATOMS: atom_id res chain seq x y z
N MET A 1 -23.74 -5.62 -5.04
CA MET A 1 -22.89 -4.59 -4.38
C MET A 1 -23.43 -4.33 -3.00
N ILE A 2 -22.56 -4.14 -2.02
CA ILE A 2 -22.95 -3.72 -0.67
C ILE A 2 -22.70 -2.23 -0.49
N THR A 3 -23.30 -1.65 0.56
CA THR A 3 -23.05 -0.26 0.98
C THR A 3 -22.37 -0.26 2.34
N PHE A 4 -21.36 0.58 2.53
CA PHE A 4 -20.63 0.70 3.80
C PHE A 4 -20.15 2.14 4.03
N SER A 5 -19.85 2.47 5.28
CA SER A 5 -19.24 3.76 5.69
C SER A 5 -18.01 3.55 6.59
N ASN A 6 -17.73 2.30 6.95
CA ASN A 6 -16.62 1.88 7.78
C ASN A 6 -16.10 0.52 7.29
N ILE A 7 -14.83 0.24 7.58
CA ILE A 7 -14.17 -1.05 7.32
C ILE A 7 -13.80 -1.63 8.68
N ASP A 8 -14.45 -2.71 9.10
CA ASP A 8 -14.20 -3.36 10.40
C ASP A 8 -14.24 -2.37 11.57
N GLY A 9 -15.21 -1.44 11.54
CA GLY A 9 -15.37 -0.38 12.53
C GLY A 9 -14.47 0.86 12.34
N THR A 10 -13.51 0.87 11.41
CA THR A 10 -12.74 2.08 11.05
C THR A 10 -13.55 2.95 10.08
N PRO A 11 -13.90 4.20 10.42
CA PRO A 11 -14.58 5.12 9.51
C PRO A 11 -13.78 5.39 8.22
N VAL A 12 -14.50 5.57 7.11
CA VAL A 12 -13.92 5.94 5.82
C VAL A 12 -14.50 7.25 5.30
N TYR A 13 -13.64 8.24 5.07
CA TYR A 13 -14.01 9.59 4.63
C TYR A 13 -13.52 9.93 3.22
N TYR A 14 -14.00 11.06 2.70
CA TYR A 14 -13.64 11.59 1.38
C TYR A 14 -13.10 13.01 1.51
N TRP A 15 -11.87 13.26 1.04
CA TRP A 15 -11.21 14.57 1.17
C TRP A 15 -10.90 15.27 -0.15
N ARG A 16 -11.19 14.66 -1.30
CA ARG A 16 -10.83 15.24 -2.61
C ARG A 16 -11.54 16.57 -2.91
N SER A 17 -12.71 16.80 -2.32
CA SER A 17 -13.47 18.06 -2.46
C SER A 17 -13.20 19.07 -1.34
N ASN A 18 -12.87 18.60 -0.13
CA ASN A 18 -12.72 19.43 1.07
C ASN A 18 -11.93 18.66 2.15
N ARG A 19 -10.86 19.25 2.67
CA ARG A 19 -9.98 18.65 3.68
C ARG A 19 -9.73 19.62 4.85
N PRO A 20 -9.79 19.17 6.12
CA PRO A 20 -10.29 17.87 6.57
C PRO A 20 -11.82 17.79 6.50
N ASN A 21 -12.36 16.62 6.15
CA ASN A 21 -13.81 16.34 6.17
C ASN A 21 -14.08 14.98 6.81
N THR A 22 -14.87 14.97 7.89
CA THR A 22 -15.25 13.74 8.63
C THR A 22 -16.74 13.43 8.54
N THR A 23 -17.46 14.05 7.61
CA THR A 23 -18.84 13.69 7.28
C THR A 23 -18.85 12.27 6.73
N PRO A 24 -19.61 11.33 7.34
CA PRO A 24 -19.75 9.98 6.82
C PRO A 24 -20.32 9.97 5.40
N ARG A 25 -19.82 9.06 4.57
CA ARG A 25 -20.29 8.82 3.21
C ARG A 25 -20.63 7.34 3.02
N ASN A 26 -21.63 7.08 2.20
CA ASN A 26 -21.90 5.73 1.71
C ASN A 26 -20.98 5.40 0.53
N TRP A 27 -20.22 4.34 0.70
CA TRP A 27 -19.37 3.72 -0.30
C TRP A 27 -20.02 2.43 -0.78
N GLN A 28 -19.62 1.95 -1.96
CA GLN A 28 -20.09 0.69 -2.48
C GLN A 28 -18.93 -0.13 -3.05
N CYS A 29 -19.03 -1.45 -2.90
CA CYS A 29 -18.12 -2.44 -3.50
C CYS A 29 -18.80 -3.82 -3.52
N THR A 30 -18.12 -4.85 -4.03
CA THR A 30 -18.58 -6.23 -3.86
C THR A 30 -18.36 -6.71 -2.42
N GLN A 31 -19.12 -7.72 -1.98
CA GLN A 31 -18.93 -8.31 -0.65
C GLN A 31 -17.50 -8.87 -0.50
N GLU A 32 -17.01 -9.59 -1.52
CA GLU A 32 -15.66 -10.18 -1.49
C GLU A 32 -14.56 -9.11 -1.36
N PHE A 33 -14.71 -7.97 -2.04
CA PHE A 33 -13.78 -6.86 -1.90
C PHE A 33 -13.82 -6.26 -0.50
N TYR A 34 -15.02 -6.08 0.07
CA TYR A 34 -15.17 -5.64 1.45
C TYR A 34 -14.52 -6.59 2.45
N ASP A 35 -14.71 -7.90 2.30
CA ASP A 35 -14.08 -8.91 3.16
C ASP A 35 -12.55 -8.81 3.07
N ARG A 36 -12.00 -8.50 1.88
CA ARG A 36 -10.57 -8.24 1.72
C ARG A 36 -10.12 -6.94 2.41
N LEU A 37 -10.91 -5.87 2.33
CA LEU A 37 -10.65 -4.61 3.04
C LEU A 37 -10.61 -4.83 4.56
N VAL A 38 -11.49 -5.68 5.11
CA VAL A 38 -11.50 -6.06 6.53
C VAL A 38 -10.18 -6.73 6.91
N LEU A 39 -9.67 -7.65 6.09
CA LEU A 39 -8.36 -8.28 6.33
C LEU A 39 -7.20 -7.26 6.21
N TRP A 40 -7.29 -6.34 5.26
CA TRP A 40 -6.31 -5.27 5.07
C TRP A 40 -6.22 -4.33 6.27
N ILE A 41 -7.35 -3.83 6.79
CA ILE A 41 -7.32 -2.91 7.93
C ILE A 41 -6.84 -3.60 9.21
N ARG A 42 -7.09 -4.91 9.36
CA ARG A 42 -6.56 -5.72 10.47
C ARG A 42 -5.05 -5.90 10.38
N ASP A 43 -4.52 -6.18 9.19
CA ASP A 43 -3.07 -6.22 8.95
C ASP A 43 -2.43 -4.86 9.28
N LEU A 44 -3.05 -3.77 8.82
CA LEU A 44 -2.58 -2.41 9.09
C LEU A 44 -2.48 -2.16 10.59
N ARG A 45 -3.57 -2.34 11.33
CA ARG A 45 -3.63 -2.16 12.79
C ARG A 45 -2.58 -3.02 13.51
N SER A 46 -2.40 -4.27 13.11
CA SER A 46 -1.42 -5.18 13.72
C SER A 46 0.01 -4.68 13.51
N LEU A 47 0.37 -4.33 12.27
CA LEU A 47 1.74 -3.95 11.90
C LEU A 47 2.11 -2.52 12.31
N SER A 48 1.12 -1.65 12.49
CA SER A 48 1.32 -0.25 12.90
C SER A 48 0.92 0.01 14.36
N SER A 49 0.81 -1.02 15.20
CA SER A 49 0.23 -0.91 16.55
C SER A 49 0.94 0.11 17.46
N ALA A 50 2.22 0.38 17.22
CA ALA A 50 2.99 1.43 17.91
C ALA A 50 2.42 2.85 17.71
N TYR A 51 1.60 3.07 16.67
CA TYR A 51 0.91 4.34 16.44
C TYR A 51 -0.46 4.42 17.12
N GLY A 52 -0.87 3.41 17.86
CA GLY A 52 -2.21 3.28 18.43
C GLY A 52 -3.22 2.69 17.44
N SER A 53 -4.51 2.97 17.64
CA SER A 53 -5.56 2.48 16.75
C SER A 53 -5.60 3.29 15.46
N VAL A 54 -6.04 2.67 14.36
CA VAL A 54 -6.37 3.42 13.13
C VAL A 54 -7.68 4.16 13.38
N SER A 55 -7.63 5.49 13.46
CA SER A 55 -8.79 6.34 13.76
C SER A 55 -9.73 6.47 12.57
N TYR A 56 -9.19 6.65 11.37
CA TYR A 56 -9.96 6.66 10.13
C TYR A 56 -9.06 6.46 8.90
N VAL A 57 -9.71 6.09 7.80
CA VAL A 57 -9.13 6.05 6.46
C VAL A 57 -9.80 7.12 5.61
N VAL A 58 -9.07 7.69 4.66
CA VAL A 58 -9.64 8.52 3.59
C VAL A 58 -9.41 7.81 2.27
N SER A 59 -10.41 7.85 1.40
CA SER A 59 -10.35 7.25 0.08
C SER A 59 -10.85 8.20 -0.99
N ALA A 60 -10.25 8.15 -2.18
CA ALA A 60 -10.75 8.87 -3.36
C ALA A 60 -11.94 8.15 -4.02
N GLY A 61 -12.08 6.85 -3.78
CA GLY A 61 -13.16 6.06 -4.36
C GLY A 61 -13.04 4.57 -4.13
N PHE A 62 -14.20 3.92 -4.17
CA PHE A 62 -14.36 2.46 -4.30
C PHE A 62 -15.08 2.21 -5.61
N TYR A 63 -16.35 1.82 -5.61
CA TYR A 63 -17.14 1.75 -6.84
C TYR A 63 -17.36 3.11 -7.50
N VAL A 64 -17.18 3.14 -8.82
CA VAL A 64 -17.59 4.22 -9.72
C VAL A 64 -18.11 3.56 -10.99
N ASN A 65 -19.24 4.03 -11.53
CA ASN A 65 -19.83 3.48 -12.75
C ASN A 65 -18.99 3.85 -14.00
N LYS A 66 -17.85 3.17 -14.19
CA LYS A 66 -16.91 3.29 -15.30
C LYS A 66 -16.33 1.91 -15.63
N PRO A 67 -15.70 1.68 -16.80
CA PRO A 67 -14.99 0.43 -17.05
C PRO A 67 -13.85 0.17 -16.04
N GLY A 68 -13.45 -1.10 -15.91
CA GLY A 68 -12.36 -1.54 -15.04
C GLY A 68 -12.81 -1.90 -13.60
N GLU A 69 -11.84 -2.06 -12.71
CA GLU A 69 -11.99 -2.67 -11.39
C GLU A 69 -12.83 -1.79 -10.45
N HIS A 70 -12.76 -0.46 -10.58
CA HIS A 70 -13.71 0.43 -9.90
C HIS A 70 -15.16 0.19 -10.38
N GLY A 71 -15.37 -0.05 -11.67
CA GLY A 71 -16.68 -0.44 -12.24
C GLY A 71 -17.18 -1.79 -11.76
N ALA A 72 -16.26 -2.71 -11.55
CA ALA A 72 -16.56 -4.01 -10.97
C ALA A 72 -16.82 -3.94 -9.46
N GLY A 73 -16.52 -2.81 -8.81
CA GLY A 73 -16.61 -2.66 -7.36
C GLY A 73 -15.52 -3.45 -6.61
N THR A 74 -14.36 -3.65 -7.25
CA THR A 74 -13.22 -4.45 -6.75
C THR A 74 -11.92 -3.64 -6.71
N ALA A 75 -12.02 -2.33 -6.48
CA ALA A 75 -10.89 -1.42 -6.33
C ALA A 75 -11.14 -0.39 -5.22
N ALA A 76 -10.05 0.16 -4.69
CA ALA A 76 -10.02 1.28 -3.77
C ALA A 76 -8.83 2.19 -4.05
N ASP A 77 -9.03 3.50 -3.86
CA ASP A 77 -7.96 4.49 -3.86
C ASP A 77 -7.73 4.98 -2.42
N ILE A 78 -6.57 4.72 -1.84
CA ILE A 78 -6.24 5.07 -0.46
C ILE A 78 -5.51 6.42 -0.44
N ASP A 79 -6.09 7.41 0.23
CA ASP A 79 -5.64 8.81 0.22
C ASP A 79 -4.91 9.22 1.50
N HIS A 80 -5.34 8.68 2.64
CA HIS A 80 -4.82 9.03 3.96
C HIS A 80 -5.18 8.00 5.02
N ILE A 81 -4.27 7.79 5.97
CA ILE A 81 -4.50 7.04 7.20
C ILE A 81 -4.17 7.93 8.40
N GLN A 82 -5.11 8.01 9.34
CA GLN A 82 -4.91 8.66 10.65
C GLN A 82 -4.86 7.59 11.73
N TRP A 83 -3.86 7.69 12.61
CA TRP A 83 -3.79 6.91 13.84
C TRP A 83 -4.10 7.75 15.08
N SER A 84 -4.49 7.10 16.18
CA SER A 84 -4.89 7.74 17.43
C SER A 84 -3.75 8.47 18.14
N SER A 85 -2.49 8.14 17.86
CA SER A 85 -1.32 8.90 18.33
C SER A 85 -1.17 10.27 17.68
N GLY A 86 -1.97 10.60 16.65
CA GLY A 86 -1.76 11.77 15.80
C GLY A 86 -0.85 11.49 14.60
N THR A 87 -0.21 10.31 14.53
CA THR A 87 0.58 9.88 13.37
C THR A 87 -0.29 9.77 12.12
N VAL A 88 0.25 10.16 10.95
CA VAL A 88 -0.45 10.12 9.66
C VAL A 88 0.41 9.51 8.55
N CYS A 89 -0.25 8.95 7.55
CA CYS A 89 0.35 8.60 6.26
C CYS A 89 -0.57 9.11 5.16
N THR A 90 -0.09 10.04 4.34
CA THR A 90 -0.94 10.76 3.39
C THR A 90 -0.37 10.69 1.97
N PRO A 91 -0.80 9.71 1.16
CA PRO A 91 -0.64 9.77 -0.28
C PRO A 91 -1.03 11.11 -0.90
N LEU A 92 -2.10 11.77 -0.45
CA LEU A 92 -2.51 13.10 -0.94
C LEU A 92 -1.41 14.17 -0.83
N ASP A 93 -0.58 14.09 0.21
CA ASP A 93 0.53 15.01 0.47
C ASP A 93 1.83 14.52 -0.18
N ARG A 94 1.72 13.54 -1.10
CA ARG A 94 2.84 12.91 -1.81
C ARG A 94 3.93 12.42 -0.85
N HIS A 95 3.56 11.76 0.25
CA HIS A 95 4.53 11.26 1.24
C HIS A 95 5.61 10.35 0.63
N HIS A 96 5.33 9.67 -0.49
CA HIS A 96 6.32 8.91 -1.27
C HIS A 96 7.51 9.78 -1.76
N ALA A 97 7.26 11.04 -2.10
CA ALA A 97 8.25 12.00 -2.62
C ALA A 97 8.76 13.00 -1.56
N SER A 98 8.35 12.85 -0.29
CA SER A 98 8.81 13.73 0.78
C SER A 98 10.34 13.70 0.92
N THR A 99 10.98 14.81 1.28
CA THR A 99 12.41 14.82 1.66
C THR A 99 12.67 14.09 2.99
N ASN A 100 11.64 13.93 3.82
CA ASN A 100 11.72 13.21 5.08
C ASN A 100 11.64 11.68 4.87
N VAL A 101 12.73 10.98 5.15
CA VAL A 101 12.83 9.53 5.00
C VAL A 101 11.80 8.77 5.86
N ALA A 102 11.43 9.28 7.03
CA ALA A 102 10.45 8.64 7.89
C ALA A 102 9.06 8.62 7.24
N LEU A 103 8.68 9.68 6.53
CA LEU A 103 7.42 9.73 5.79
C LEU A 103 7.42 8.79 4.59
N ARG A 104 8.53 8.73 3.84
CA ARG A 104 8.68 7.80 2.71
C ARG A 104 8.64 6.33 3.17
N ARG A 105 9.32 6.00 4.26
CA ARG A 105 9.30 4.65 4.85
C ARG A 105 7.91 4.25 5.35
N ARG A 106 7.19 5.17 6.01
CA ARG A 106 5.80 4.93 6.43
C ARG A 106 4.86 4.75 5.23
N TYR A 107 5.07 5.51 4.16
CA TYR A 107 4.33 5.34 2.91
C TYR A 107 4.56 3.94 2.32
N LEU A 108 5.81 3.51 2.23
CA LEU A 108 6.15 2.16 1.75
C LEU A 108 5.62 1.05 2.68
N ALA A 109 5.50 1.30 3.99
CA ALA A 109 4.84 0.37 4.89
C ALA A 109 3.35 0.23 4.58
N LEU A 110 2.65 1.34 4.33
CA LEU A 110 1.25 1.33 3.92
C LEU A 110 1.06 0.59 2.58
N ASP A 111 1.92 0.87 1.60
CA ASP A 111 1.92 0.14 0.33
C ASP A 111 2.17 -1.37 0.55
N ALA A 112 3.20 -1.73 1.33
CA ALA A 112 3.50 -3.12 1.65
C ALA A 112 2.31 -3.85 2.30
N VAL A 113 1.62 -3.20 3.26
CA VAL A 113 0.40 -3.74 3.86
C VAL A 113 -0.71 -3.96 2.82
N THR A 114 -0.84 -3.03 1.88
CA THR A 114 -1.83 -3.09 0.80
C THR A 114 -1.54 -4.25 -0.14
N ARG A 115 -0.28 -4.42 -0.58
CA ARG A 115 0.17 -5.54 -1.43
C ARG A 115 0.01 -6.91 -0.80
N ARG A 116 -0.14 -7.03 0.53
CA ARG A 116 -0.42 -8.31 1.20
C ARG A 116 -1.83 -8.84 0.89
N ARG A 117 -2.73 -7.99 0.40
CA ARG A 117 -4.16 -8.29 0.27
C ARG A 117 -4.68 -8.09 -1.15
N PHE A 118 -4.08 -7.19 -1.91
CA PHE A 118 -4.47 -6.84 -3.29
C PHE A 118 -3.37 -7.20 -4.28
N ARG A 119 -3.74 -7.49 -5.54
CA ARG A 119 -2.74 -7.89 -6.54
C ARG A 119 -2.07 -6.68 -7.14
N TYR A 120 -2.84 -5.84 -7.82
CA TYR A 120 -2.31 -4.60 -8.36
C TYR A 120 -2.45 -3.53 -7.31
N VAL A 121 -1.30 -2.92 -7.00
CA VAL A 121 -1.21 -1.78 -6.10
C VAL A 121 -0.37 -0.74 -6.82
N LEU A 122 -0.94 0.41 -7.13
CA LEU A 122 -0.26 1.44 -7.90
C LEU A 122 0.03 2.60 -6.96
N ASP A 123 1.31 2.81 -6.66
CA ASP A 123 1.78 3.80 -5.70
C ASP A 123 2.24 5.09 -6.39
N GLY A 124 2.70 6.07 -5.61
CA GLY A 124 3.15 7.35 -6.16
C GLY A 124 4.40 7.28 -7.02
N TRP A 125 5.14 6.17 -7.04
CA TRP A 125 6.21 5.96 -8.01
C TRP A 125 5.70 5.40 -9.34
N TYR A 126 4.51 4.79 -9.37
CA TYR A 126 3.97 4.14 -10.55
C TYR A 126 3.85 5.11 -11.74
N ASN A 127 3.11 6.21 -11.58
CA ASN A 127 3.02 7.31 -12.55
C ASN A 127 2.44 8.59 -11.91
N ALA A 128 2.28 9.65 -12.70
CA ALA A 128 1.77 10.94 -12.21
C ALA A 128 0.32 10.87 -11.68
N ASP A 129 -0.53 10.01 -12.25
CA ASP A 129 -1.93 9.86 -11.87
C ASP A 129 -2.06 9.25 -10.46
N HIS A 130 -1.12 8.40 -10.06
CA HIS A 130 -1.10 7.73 -8.75
C HIS A 130 -0.22 8.45 -7.73
N ALA A 131 0.34 9.62 -8.07
CA ALA A 131 1.21 10.34 -7.17
C ALA A 131 0.51 10.77 -5.85
N ASP A 132 -0.82 10.86 -5.85
CA ASP A 132 -1.60 11.35 -4.71
C ASP A 132 -2.48 10.31 -4.02
N HIS A 133 -2.42 9.03 -4.42
CA HIS A 133 -3.13 7.91 -3.79
C HIS A 133 -2.39 6.59 -3.97
N ILE A 134 -2.76 5.58 -3.19
CA ILE A 134 -2.41 4.19 -3.48
C ILE A 134 -3.66 3.52 -4.04
N HIS A 135 -3.64 3.19 -5.33
CA HIS A 135 -4.68 2.35 -5.93
C HIS A 135 -4.47 0.89 -5.49
N ALA A 136 -5.54 0.15 -5.24
CA ALA A 136 -5.50 -1.26 -4.89
C ALA A 136 -6.71 -2.03 -5.42
N ASP A 137 -6.48 -3.13 -6.12
CA ASP A 137 -7.55 -3.88 -6.78
C ASP A 137 -7.33 -5.41 -6.84
N PHE A 138 -8.37 -6.11 -7.33
CA PHE A 138 -8.39 -7.56 -7.54
C PHE A 138 -7.84 -8.05 -8.88
N GLY A 139 -7.58 -7.14 -9.82
CA GLY A 139 -7.05 -7.43 -11.14
C GLY A 139 -5.82 -8.33 -11.04
N GLY A 140 -5.89 -9.50 -11.69
CA GLY A 140 -4.77 -10.43 -11.76
C GLY A 140 -4.43 -11.20 -10.48
N LEU A 141 -5.31 -11.23 -9.46
CA LEU A 141 -5.17 -12.14 -8.31
C LEU A 141 -4.81 -13.57 -8.75
N PRO A 142 -4.02 -14.34 -7.97
CA PRO A 142 -3.61 -14.10 -6.58
C PRO A 142 -2.43 -13.13 -6.40
N ILE A 143 -2.18 -12.69 -5.16
CA ILE A 143 -1.03 -11.86 -4.78
C ILE A 143 0.28 -12.57 -5.12
N ARG A 144 1.17 -11.85 -5.82
CA ARG A 144 2.51 -12.32 -6.22
C ARG A 144 3.40 -11.15 -6.55
N LEU A 145 4.71 -11.34 -6.45
CA LEU A 145 5.72 -10.43 -6.97
C LEU A 145 6.06 -10.84 -8.41
N VAL A 146 5.80 -9.98 -9.39
CA VAL A 146 6.17 -10.25 -10.79
C VAL A 146 7.24 -9.27 -11.23
N THR A 147 8.41 -9.77 -11.61
CA THR A 147 9.55 -8.94 -12.04
C THR A 147 9.28 -8.16 -13.33
N GLY A 148 8.35 -8.64 -14.17
CA GLY A 148 7.85 -7.92 -15.35
C GLY A 148 6.74 -6.91 -15.06
N SER A 149 6.25 -6.81 -13.82
CA SER A 149 5.24 -5.82 -13.44
C SER A 149 5.92 -4.51 -13.08
N GLN A 150 5.57 -3.43 -13.78
CA GLN A 150 6.10 -2.10 -13.50
C GLN A 150 5.78 -1.65 -12.06
N SER A 151 4.55 -1.91 -11.59
CA SER A 151 4.15 -1.57 -10.22
C SER A 151 4.97 -2.33 -9.18
N ASP A 152 5.13 -3.65 -9.35
CA ASP A 152 5.86 -4.45 -8.37
C ASP A 152 7.35 -4.09 -8.35
N THR A 153 7.92 -3.84 -9.54
CA THR A 153 9.33 -3.47 -9.70
C THR A 153 9.62 -2.11 -9.07
N LYS A 154 8.77 -1.10 -9.30
CA LYS A 154 8.96 0.23 -8.72
C LYS A 154 8.86 0.22 -7.20
N PHE A 155 7.93 -0.55 -6.64
CA PHE A 155 7.85 -0.76 -5.20
C PHE A 155 9.13 -1.36 -4.63
N ILE A 156 9.68 -2.40 -5.26
CA ILE A 156 10.95 -3.02 -4.82
C ILE A 156 12.11 -2.04 -4.94
N GLN A 157 12.24 -1.31 -6.06
CA GLN A 157 13.28 -0.29 -6.24
C GLN A 157 13.18 0.80 -5.16
N ALA A 158 11.97 1.32 -4.92
CA ALA A 158 11.71 2.33 -3.89
C ALA A 158 12.01 1.80 -2.48
N ALA A 159 11.63 0.56 -2.16
CA ALA A 159 11.95 -0.08 -0.89
C ALA A 159 13.46 -0.23 -0.70
N CYS A 160 14.18 -0.78 -1.68
CA CYS A 160 15.64 -0.90 -1.63
C CYS A 160 16.32 0.46 -1.40
N ASN A 161 15.87 1.51 -2.09
CA ASN A 161 16.42 2.86 -1.92
C ASN A 161 16.14 3.44 -0.52
N ASN A 162 14.92 3.31 0.00
CA ASN A 162 14.53 3.95 1.25
C ASN A 162 15.01 3.20 2.50
N PHE A 163 15.19 1.89 2.42
CA PHE A 163 15.61 1.07 3.56
C PHE A 163 17.10 0.72 3.53
N ARG A 164 17.73 0.66 2.35
CA ARG A 164 19.11 0.19 2.18
C ARG A 164 20.00 1.13 1.36
N ASN A 165 19.50 2.30 0.96
CA ASN A 165 20.25 3.30 0.18
C ASN A 165 20.90 2.71 -1.09
N SER A 166 20.18 1.83 -1.80
CA SER A 166 20.75 1.09 -2.94
C SER A 166 21.07 1.92 -4.18
N GLY A 167 20.65 3.18 -4.26
CA GLY A 167 20.97 4.09 -5.37
C GLY A 167 20.36 3.69 -6.72
N LEU A 168 19.27 2.92 -6.72
CA LEU A 168 18.59 2.48 -7.94
C LEU A 168 17.81 3.62 -8.58
N ALA A 169 17.74 3.64 -9.91
CA ALA A 169 16.64 4.33 -10.59
C ALA A 169 15.31 3.62 -10.25
N VAL A 170 14.24 4.39 -10.05
CA VAL A 170 12.89 3.85 -9.85
C VAL A 170 12.13 3.93 -11.18
N ASP A 171 12.59 3.15 -12.15
CA ASP A 171 12.11 3.15 -13.54
C ASP A 171 11.07 2.06 -13.83
N GLY A 172 10.95 1.06 -12.95
CA GLY A 172 10.10 -0.11 -13.14
C GLY A 172 10.68 -1.18 -14.06
N ALA A 173 11.98 -1.12 -14.37
CA ALA A 173 12.71 -2.14 -15.11
C ALA A 173 13.47 -3.07 -14.14
N TRP A 174 13.14 -4.36 -14.15
CA TRP A 174 13.83 -5.33 -13.30
C TRP A 174 15.13 -5.81 -13.96
N GLY A 175 16.18 -5.01 -13.82
CA GLY A 175 17.53 -5.32 -14.30
C GLY A 175 18.44 -5.97 -13.24
N PRO A 176 19.71 -6.24 -13.60
CA PRO A 176 20.68 -6.85 -12.69
C PRO A 176 20.92 -6.05 -11.38
N LEU A 177 20.88 -4.71 -11.44
CA LEU A 177 21.02 -3.86 -10.26
C LEU A 177 19.82 -4.02 -9.31
N THR A 178 18.59 -3.99 -9.85
CA THR A 178 17.37 -4.27 -9.09
C THR A 178 17.42 -5.66 -8.48
N GLN A 179 17.82 -6.68 -9.25
CA GLN A 179 17.94 -8.06 -8.76
C GLN A 179 18.94 -8.19 -7.59
N SER A 180 20.11 -7.53 -7.70
CA SER A 180 21.13 -7.55 -6.65
C SER A 180 20.67 -6.88 -5.36
N ALA A 181 20.06 -5.69 -5.47
CA ALA A 181 19.51 -4.96 -4.33
C ALA A 181 18.32 -5.70 -3.69
N TYR A 182 17.46 -6.29 -4.52
CA TYR A 182 16.37 -7.16 -4.07
C TYR A 182 16.89 -8.36 -3.27
N ASN A 183 17.90 -9.08 -3.78
CA ASN A 183 18.50 -10.21 -3.08
C ASN A 183 19.11 -9.79 -1.73
N SER A 184 19.79 -8.64 -1.70
CA SER A 184 20.34 -8.07 -0.46
C SER A 184 19.24 -7.75 0.56
N MET A 185 18.16 -7.09 0.13
CA MET A 185 17.02 -6.76 0.99
C MET A 185 16.29 -8.01 1.48
N LYS A 186 16.01 -8.96 0.60
CA LYS A 186 15.39 -10.25 0.93
C LYS A 186 16.21 -11.00 1.99
N SER A 187 17.53 -11.05 1.82
CA SER A 187 18.44 -11.71 2.78
C SER A 187 18.45 -10.99 4.12
N ALA A 188 18.49 -9.65 4.14
CA ALA A 188 18.49 -8.87 5.37
C ALA A 188 17.16 -9.00 6.15
N LEU A 189 16.05 -9.17 5.44
CA LEU A 189 14.74 -9.46 6.03
C LEU A 189 14.58 -10.92 6.50
N GLY A 190 15.57 -11.80 6.24
CA GLY A 190 15.50 -13.21 6.61
C GLY A 190 14.40 -13.99 5.89
N VAL A 191 13.96 -13.55 4.71
CA VAL A 191 12.86 -14.18 3.97
C VAL A 191 13.33 -15.49 3.36
N SER A 192 12.72 -16.60 3.80
CA SER A 192 12.93 -17.92 3.23
C SER A 192 12.07 -18.14 1.98
N GLY A 193 12.52 -19.04 1.09
CA GLY A 193 11.87 -19.25 -0.21
C GLY A 193 12.11 -18.11 -1.20
N ASP A 194 11.33 -18.06 -2.27
CA ASP A 194 11.46 -17.05 -3.33
C ASP A 194 10.15 -16.28 -3.50
N PRO A 195 10.10 -14.99 -3.10
CA PRO A 195 8.94 -14.14 -3.30
C PRO A 195 8.41 -14.04 -4.73
N THR A 196 9.24 -14.27 -5.76
CA THR A 196 8.80 -14.22 -7.17
C THR A 196 8.04 -15.46 -7.62
N SER A 197 8.16 -16.57 -6.87
CA SER A 197 7.49 -17.85 -7.17
C SER A 197 6.53 -18.32 -6.06
N ALA A 198 6.57 -17.73 -4.86
CA ALA A 198 5.73 -18.11 -3.74
C ALA A 198 5.06 -16.92 -3.04
N ALA A 199 3.72 -16.91 -3.00
CA ALA A 199 2.94 -15.88 -2.36
C ALA A 199 3.24 -15.74 -0.85
N THR A 200 3.53 -16.86 -0.17
CA THR A 200 3.89 -16.86 1.26
C THR A 200 5.22 -16.15 1.51
N ALA A 201 6.25 -16.42 0.69
CA ALA A 201 7.53 -15.73 0.77
C ALA A 201 7.38 -14.23 0.46
N TYR A 202 6.53 -13.88 -0.51
CA TYR A 202 6.24 -12.46 -0.78
C TYR A 202 5.53 -11.77 0.38
N GLN A 203 4.51 -12.41 0.98
CA GLN A 203 3.84 -11.86 2.16
C GLN A 203 4.80 -11.71 3.36
N GLN A 204 5.74 -12.64 3.56
CA GLN A 204 6.80 -12.48 4.57
C GLN A 204 7.67 -11.26 4.29
N MET A 205 8.11 -11.07 3.04
CA MET A 205 8.88 -9.89 2.64
C MET A 205 8.11 -8.58 2.88
N LEU A 206 6.83 -8.54 2.49
CA LEU A 206 5.96 -7.38 2.72
C LEU A 206 5.74 -7.11 4.23
N THR A 207 5.68 -8.17 5.06
CA THR A 207 5.63 -8.05 6.52
C THR A 207 6.86 -7.30 7.04
N GLY A 208 8.06 -7.75 6.63
CA GLY A 208 9.31 -7.14 7.07
C GLY A 208 9.43 -5.68 6.63
N ILE A 209 9.11 -5.38 5.37
CA ILE A 209 9.11 -3.98 4.87
C ILE A 209 8.14 -3.12 5.69
N ALA A 210 6.94 -3.61 5.98
CA ALA A 210 5.96 -2.87 6.78
C ALA A 210 6.44 -2.62 8.21
N GLN A 211 7.02 -3.64 8.87
CA GLN A 211 7.55 -3.52 10.24
C GLN A 211 8.65 -2.45 10.32
N HIS A 212 9.63 -2.50 9.42
CA HIS A 212 10.71 -1.51 9.38
C HIS A 212 10.18 -0.12 8.99
N GLY A 213 9.22 -0.05 8.07
CA GLY A 213 8.67 1.23 7.63
C GLY A 213 7.84 1.94 8.70
N PHE A 214 7.02 1.22 9.47
CA PHE A 214 6.31 1.80 10.62
C PHE A 214 7.24 2.11 11.79
N ALA A 215 8.29 1.31 12.01
CA ALA A 215 9.32 1.60 13.03
C ALA A 215 10.30 2.70 12.61
N ASN A 216 10.27 3.15 11.34
CA ASN A 216 11.26 4.05 10.75
C ASN A 216 12.71 3.57 10.92
N THR A 217 12.95 2.27 10.72
CA THR A 217 14.28 1.67 10.80
C THR A 217 14.79 1.28 9.41
N PRO A 218 16.10 1.31 9.16
CA PRO A 218 16.68 0.68 7.96
C PRO A 218 16.50 -0.84 8.01
N ILE A 219 16.65 -1.50 6.85
CA ILE A 219 16.73 -2.96 6.72
C ILE A 219 18.19 -3.34 6.52
#